data_AF-A0AA43ZEL9-F1
#
_entry.id   AF-A0AA43ZEL9-F1
#
_cell.length_a   1.000
_cell.length_b   1.000
_cell.length_c   1.000
_cell.angle_alpha   90.00
_cell.angle_beta   90.00
_cell.angle_gamma   90.00
#
_symmetry.space_group_name_H-M   'P 1'
#
loop_
_entity.id
_entity.type
_entity.pdbx_description
1 polymer ?
#
loop_
_entity_poly.entity_id
_entity_poly.type
_entity_poly.pdbx_seq_one_letter_code
_entity_poly.pdbx_strand_id
1 'polypeptide(L)'
;MAALPFPYSQAANAIENAIWEGRAEEALQKLIHALRQKPDDRAVRHAAANWIERIGLPPGAQKRLRNGNPELPEDWLDISQMFGELQGAGRTYAEAEAKTAAHFGCSNRHVQRCVAEWRRASAYREEEE
;
A
#
# COMPACT_ATOMS: atom_id res chain seq x y z
N MET A 1 -20.19 31.22 -4.51
CA MET A 1 -19.92 29.79 -4.34
C MET A 1 -18.41 29.61 -4.41
N ALA A 2 -17.78 29.08 -3.37
CA ALA A 2 -16.34 28.83 -3.39
C ALA A 2 -16.03 27.73 -4.43
N ALA A 3 -15.03 27.94 -5.27
CA ALA A 3 -14.57 26.93 -6.22
C ALA A 3 -14.07 25.71 -5.43
N LEU A 4 -14.61 24.54 -5.70
CA LEU A 4 -14.14 23.30 -5.09
C LEU A 4 -12.66 23.12 -5.43
N PRO A 5 -11.78 22.91 -4.44
CA PRO A 5 -10.43 22.48 -4.73
C PRO A 5 -10.56 21.07 -5.30
N PHE A 6 -9.95 20.85 -6.46
CA PHE A 6 -9.92 19.60 -7.23
C PHE A 6 -11.11 19.30 -8.13
N PRO A 7 -10.85 18.79 -9.36
CA PRO A 7 -11.92 18.31 -10.22
C PRO A 7 -12.55 17.06 -9.59
N TYR A 8 -13.83 17.16 -9.22
CA TYR A 8 -14.63 16.04 -8.72
C TYR A 8 -15.21 15.24 -9.89
N SER A 9 -15.07 13.92 -9.87
CA SER A 9 -15.73 13.02 -10.82
C SER A 9 -16.14 11.73 -10.11
N GLN A 10 -17.40 11.32 -10.29
CA GLN A 10 -17.89 10.04 -9.77
C GLN A 10 -17.13 8.86 -10.39
N ALA A 11 -16.73 8.98 -11.67
CA ALA A 11 -15.94 7.97 -12.35
C ALA A 11 -14.56 7.82 -11.71
N ALA A 12 -13.91 8.93 -11.36
CA ALA A 12 -12.61 8.92 -10.67
C ALA A 12 -12.72 8.21 -9.31
N ASN A 13 -13.72 8.53 -8.49
CA ASN A 13 -13.95 7.86 -7.21
C ASN A 13 -14.17 6.35 -7.37
N ALA A 14 -14.93 5.92 -8.38
CA ALA A 14 -15.19 4.50 -8.61
C ALA A 14 -13.93 3.73 -9.04
N ILE A 15 -13.04 4.38 -9.80
CA ILE A 15 -11.73 3.82 -10.19
C ILE A 15 -10.83 3.72 -8.96
N GLU A 16 -10.72 4.79 -8.17
CA GLU A 16 -9.90 4.80 -6.96
C GLU A 16 -10.33 3.73 -5.96
N ASN A 17 -11.62 3.58 -5.68
CA ASN A 17 -12.12 2.54 -4.77
C ASN A 17 -11.77 1.13 -5.24
N ALA A 18 -11.93 0.84 -6.54
CA ALA A 18 -11.55 -0.46 -7.09
C ALA A 18 -10.03 -0.72 -6.96
N ILE A 19 -9.20 0.32 -7.06
CA ILE A 19 -7.75 0.23 -6.81
C ILE A 19 -7.47 -0.07 -5.34
N TRP A 20 -8.13 0.64 -4.41
CA TRP A 20 -7.95 0.43 -2.97
C TRP A 20 -8.32 -0.98 -2.52
N GLU A 21 -9.32 -1.59 -3.14
CA GLU A 21 -9.77 -2.95 -2.85
C GLU A 21 -8.95 -4.04 -3.56
N GLY A 22 -7.86 -3.67 -4.26
CA GLY A 22 -7.01 -4.62 -4.99
C GLY A 22 -7.64 -5.19 -6.27
N ARG A 23 -8.81 -4.67 -6.71
CA ARG A 23 -9.53 -5.11 -7.92
C ARG A 23 -8.98 -4.43 -9.17
N ALA A 24 -7.71 -4.71 -9.50
CA ALA A 24 -6.97 -4.03 -10.56
C ALA A 24 -7.59 -4.17 -11.95
N GLU A 25 -8.11 -5.35 -12.30
CA GLU A 25 -8.77 -5.59 -13.59
C GLU A 25 -10.06 -4.77 -13.74
N GLU A 26 -10.87 -4.69 -12.68
CA GLU A 26 -12.09 -3.90 -12.67
C GLU A 26 -11.80 -2.40 -12.73
N ALA A 27 -10.79 -1.94 -11.99
CA ALA A 27 -10.31 -0.55 -12.06
C ALA A 27 -9.90 -0.16 -13.49
N LEU A 28 -9.17 -1.05 -14.18
CA LEU A 28 -8.77 -0.84 -15.58
C LEU A 28 -9.97 -0.75 -16.51
N GLN A 29 -10.95 -1.66 -16.38
CA GLN A 29 -12.16 -1.62 -17.20
C GLN A 29 -12.96 -0.32 -16.98
N LYS A 30 -13.12 0.11 -15.73
CA LYS A 30 -13.79 1.38 -15.39
C LYS A 30 -13.04 2.59 -15.95
N LEU A 31 -11.70 2.58 -15.88
CA LEU A 31 -10.87 3.63 -16.46
C LEU A 31 -11.02 3.72 -17.98
N ILE A 32 -10.94 2.59 -18.69
CA ILE A 32 -11.14 2.53 -20.15
C ILE A 32 -12.54 3.02 -20.51
N HIS A 33 -13.56 2.61 -19.76
CA HIS A 33 -14.93 3.04 -19.99
C HIS A 33 -15.09 4.56 -19.81
N ALA A 34 -14.53 5.12 -18.74
CA ALA A 34 -14.55 6.56 -18.47
C ALA A 34 -13.85 7.36 -19.58
N LEU A 35 -12.68 6.90 -20.04
CA LEU A 35 -11.94 7.54 -21.13
C LEU A 35 -12.68 7.48 -22.47
N ARG A 36 -13.41 6.39 -22.75
CA ARG A 36 -14.22 6.27 -23.98
C ARG A 36 -15.44 7.19 -23.98
N GLN A 37 -16.06 7.43 -22.82
CA GLN A 37 -17.24 8.29 -22.71
C GLN A 37 -16.87 9.78 -22.67
N LYS A 38 -15.81 10.15 -21.92
CA LYS A 38 -15.39 11.54 -21.75
C LYS A 38 -13.86 11.63 -21.70
N PRO A 39 -13.21 11.74 -22.86
CA PRO A 39 -11.75 11.65 -22.95
C PRO A 39 -10.99 12.79 -22.24
N ASP A 40 -11.63 13.92 -21.96
CA ASP A 40 -11.01 15.10 -21.32
C ASP A 40 -11.36 15.27 -19.83
N ASP A 41 -11.90 14.25 -19.16
CA ASP A 41 -12.16 14.33 -17.72
C ASP A 41 -10.82 14.45 -16.95
N ARG A 42 -10.58 15.65 -16.38
CA ARG A 42 -9.36 15.99 -15.63
C ARG A 42 -9.21 15.14 -14.37
N ALA A 43 -10.31 14.78 -13.70
CA ALA A 43 -10.26 13.95 -12.49
C ALA A 43 -9.87 12.51 -12.85
N VAL A 44 -10.44 11.96 -13.93
CA VAL A 44 -10.10 10.62 -14.42
C VAL A 44 -8.65 10.55 -14.87
N ARG A 45 -8.13 11.58 -15.55
CA ARG A 45 -6.70 11.65 -15.91
C ARG A 45 -5.79 11.69 -14.69
N HIS A 46 -6.17 12.44 -13.65
CA HIS A 46 -5.42 12.50 -12.41
C HIS A 46 -5.40 11.14 -11.69
N ALA A 47 -6.56 10.49 -11.55
CA ALA A 47 -6.67 9.15 -10.99
C ALA A 47 -5.84 8.12 -11.78
N ALA A 48 -5.86 8.18 -13.11
CA ALA A 48 -5.07 7.31 -13.97
C ALA A 48 -3.56 7.53 -13.80
N ALA A 49 -3.10 8.79 -13.75
CA ALA A 49 -1.69 9.12 -13.53
C ALA A 49 -1.21 8.60 -12.16
N ASN A 50 -1.98 8.85 -11.11
CA ASN A 50 -1.69 8.33 -9.77
C ASN A 50 -1.60 6.79 -9.79
N TRP A 51 -2.53 6.11 -10.46
CA TRP A 51 -2.54 4.66 -10.55
C TRP A 51 -1.35 4.08 -11.31
N ILE A 52 -0.98 4.70 -12.45
CA ILE A 52 0.21 4.30 -13.24
C ILE A 52 1.49 4.49 -12.42
N GLU A 53 1.60 5.60 -11.68
CA GLU A 53 2.70 5.77 -10.73
C GLU A 53 2.70 4.65 -9.68
N ARG A 54 1.55 4.21 -9.17
CA ARG A 54 1.48 3.09 -8.21
C ARG A 54 1.94 1.75 -8.78
N ILE A 55 1.54 1.43 -10.01
CA ILE A 55 1.92 0.16 -10.67
C ILE A 55 3.41 0.13 -11.00
N GLY A 56 3.97 1.28 -11.43
CA GLY A 56 5.39 1.38 -11.79
C GLY A 56 6.35 1.38 -10.60
N LEU A 57 5.84 1.42 -9.36
CA LEU A 57 6.68 1.48 -8.17
C LEU A 57 7.14 0.08 -7.74
N PRO A 58 8.43 -0.09 -7.40
CA PRO A 58 8.91 -1.31 -6.80
C PRO A 58 8.22 -1.56 -5.44
N PRO A 59 8.14 -2.83 -4.98
CA PRO A 59 7.61 -3.16 -3.66
C PRO A 59 8.25 -2.26 -2.58
N GLY A 60 7.44 -1.73 -1.66
CA GLY A 60 7.91 -0.83 -0.59
C GLY A 60 8.00 0.65 -0.96
N ALA A 61 7.93 1.02 -2.24
CA ALA A 61 7.93 2.42 -2.65
C ALA A 61 6.55 3.09 -2.58
N GLN A 62 5.49 2.37 -2.16
CA GLN A 62 4.17 2.94 -1.84
C GLN A 62 4.24 4.07 -0.79
N LYS A 63 5.28 4.08 0.05
CA LYS A 63 5.55 5.18 0.99
C LYS A 63 5.65 6.55 0.30
N ARG A 64 6.12 6.60 -0.95
CA ARG A 64 6.24 7.85 -1.74
C ARG A 64 4.90 8.44 -2.16
N LEU A 65 3.85 7.62 -2.26
CA LEU A 65 2.51 8.03 -2.68
C LEU A 65 1.63 8.49 -1.54
N ARG A 66 2.05 8.28 -0.29
CA ARG A 66 1.22 8.56 0.89
C ARG A 66 1.17 10.04 1.26
N ASN A 67 1.97 10.93 0.66
CA ASN A 67 2.01 12.36 0.99
C ASN A 67 2.02 12.63 2.52
N GLY A 68 2.67 11.77 3.31
CA GLY A 68 2.72 11.88 4.77
C GLY A 68 1.56 11.26 5.54
N ASN A 69 0.59 10.60 4.89
CA ASN A 69 -0.45 9.83 5.57
C ASN A 69 0.13 8.59 6.27
N PRO A 70 -0.41 8.23 7.46
CA PRO A 70 0.06 7.10 8.25
C PRO A 70 -0.08 5.77 7.49
N GLU A 71 0.78 4.82 7.80
CA GLU A 71 0.80 3.48 7.20
C GLU A 71 -0.53 2.75 7.39
N LEU A 72 -0.93 2.00 6.35
CA LEU A 72 -2.01 1.04 6.48
C LEU A 72 -1.53 -0.13 7.36
N PRO A 73 -2.41 -0.71 8.20
CA PRO A 73 -2.11 -1.90 9.00
C PRO A 73 -1.61 -3.10 8.18
N GLU A 74 -1.95 -3.17 6.89
CA GLU A 74 -1.54 -4.25 5.98
C GLU A 74 -0.01 -4.33 5.82
N ASP A 75 0.68 -3.20 5.65
CA ASP A 75 2.15 -3.17 5.54
C ASP A 75 2.84 -3.76 6.79
N TRP A 76 2.22 -3.63 7.97
CA TRP A 76 2.80 -4.11 9.22
C TRP A 76 2.79 -5.63 9.31
N LEU A 77 1.73 -6.26 8.79
CA LEU A 77 1.63 -7.72 8.73
C LEU A 77 2.64 -8.28 7.73
N ASP A 78 2.73 -7.69 6.54
CA ASP A 78 3.67 -8.14 5.49
C ASP A 78 5.14 -8.03 5.96
N ILE A 79 5.50 -6.92 6.63
CA ILE A 79 6.84 -6.73 7.20
C ILE A 79 7.14 -7.80 8.26
N SER A 80 6.19 -8.06 9.16
CA SER A 80 6.39 -9.00 10.27
C SER A 80 6.44 -10.45 9.78
N GLN A 81 5.62 -10.80 8.78
CA GLN A 81 5.61 -12.11 8.15
C GLN A 81 6.92 -12.38 7.41
N MET A 82 7.37 -11.48 6.53
CA MET A 82 8.64 -11.65 5.81
C MET A 82 9.81 -11.78 6.79
N PHE A 83 9.82 -10.98 7.86
CA PHE A 83 10.82 -11.08 8.90
C PHE A 83 10.81 -12.46 9.58
N GLY A 84 9.62 -12.97 9.91
CA GLY A 84 9.43 -14.31 10.49
C GLY A 84 9.91 -15.42 9.56
N GLU A 85 9.60 -15.34 8.27
CA GLU A 85 10.07 -16.31 7.25
C GLU A 85 11.60 -16.32 7.13
N LEU A 86 12.24 -15.14 7.15
CA LEU A 86 13.70 -15.03 7.13
C LEU A 86 14.34 -15.63 8.38
N GLN A 87 13.75 -15.41 9.55
CA GLN A 87 14.19 -16.05 10.80
C GLN A 87 13.99 -17.58 10.74
N GLY A 88 12.84 -18.05 10.25
CA GLY A 88 12.55 -19.48 10.07
C GLY A 88 13.49 -20.17 9.09
N ALA A 89 13.99 -19.45 8.09
CA ALA A 89 15.03 -19.90 7.17
C ALA A 89 16.46 -19.89 7.77
N GLY A 90 16.60 -19.65 9.08
CA GLY A 90 17.88 -19.67 9.80
C GLY A 90 18.73 -18.41 9.64
N ARG A 91 18.17 -17.29 9.16
CA ARG A 91 18.91 -16.02 9.09
C ARG A 91 19.07 -15.42 10.47
N THR A 92 20.19 -14.72 10.69
CA THR A 92 20.37 -13.96 11.94
C THR A 92 19.38 -12.80 12.00
N TYR A 93 19.07 -12.34 13.22
CA TYR A 93 18.15 -11.22 13.44
C TYR A 93 18.56 -9.98 12.62
N ALA A 94 19.84 -9.62 12.66
CA ALA A 94 20.38 -8.48 11.94
C ALA A 94 20.27 -8.63 10.41
N GLU A 95 20.50 -9.83 9.88
CA GLU A 95 20.32 -10.10 8.45
C GLU A 95 18.85 -10.05 8.01
N ALA A 96 17.96 -10.63 8.81
CA ALA A 96 16.52 -10.61 8.54
C ALA A 96 16.00 -9.17 8.56
N GLU A 97 16.44 -8.37 9.53
CA GLU A 97 16.08 -6.96 9.65
C GLU A 97 16.56 -6.16 8.43
N ALA A 98 17.84 -6.25 8.08
CA ALA A 98 18.41 -5.51 6.96
C ALA A 98 17.74 -5.88 5.62
N LYS A 99 17.44 -7.17 5.40
CA LYS A 99 16.76 -7.63 4.18
C LYS A 99 15.31 -7.17 4.11
N THR A 100 14.60 -7.23 5.23
CA THR A 100 13.20 -6.76 5.31
C THR A 100 13.15 -5.24 5.08
N ALA A 101 14.04 -4.49 5.73
CA ALA A 101 14.14 -3.04 5.54
C ALA A 101 14.45 -2.66 4.09
N ALA A 102 15.38 -3.36 3.44
CA ALA A 102 15.71 -3.16 2.04
C ALA A 102 14.54 -3.51 1.10
N HIS A 103 13.82 -4.60 1.38
CA HIS A 103 12.68 -5.03 0.57
C HIS A 103 11.51 -4.04 0.62
N PHE A 104 11.18 -3.54 1.80
CA PHE A 104 10.06 -2.61 2.00
C PHE A 104 10.45 -1.13 1.92
N GLY A 105 11.72 -0.82 1.61
CA GLY A 105 12.22 0.55 1.53
C GLY A 105 12.02 1.35 2.82
N CYS A 106 12.16 0.70 3.97
CA CYS A 106 11.88 1.28 5.29
C CYS A 106 13.12 1.27 6.20
N SER A 107 13.02 1.92 7.36
CA SER A 107 14.12 1.92 8.33
C SER A 107 14.11 0.65 9.18
N ASN A 108 15.29 0.19 9.56
CA ASN A 108 15.51 -0.89 10.52
C ASN A 108 14.64 -0.76 11.78
N ARG A 109 14.61 0.45 12.37
CA ARG A 109 13.78 0.76 13.54
C ARG A 109 12.28 0.55 13.30
N HIS A 110 11.81 0.77 12.08
CA HIS A 110 10.42 0.53 11.73
C HIS A 110 10.11 -0.97 11.68
N VAL A 111 10.98 -1.77 11.05
CA VAL A 111 10.88 -3.25 11.07
C VAL A 111 10.83 -3.78 12.49
N GLN A 112 11.72 -3.32 13.37
CA GLN A 112 11.73 -3.71 14.78
C GLN A 112 10.41 -3.42 15.49
N ARG A 113 9.78 -2.27 15.20
CA ARG A 113 8.49 -1.90 15.78
C ARG A 113 7.38 -2.83 15.31
N CYS A 114 7.30 -3.12 14.01
CA CYS A 114 6.31 -4.06 13.46
C CYS A 114 6.46 -5.44 14.10
N VAL A 115 7.69 -5.96 14.17
CA VAL A 115 7.98 -7.27 14.76
C VAL A 115 7.63 -7.31 16.26
N ALA A 116 7.90 -6.23 17.01
CA ALA A 116 7.56 -6.16 18.43
C ALA A 116 6.04 -6.21 18.66
N GLU A 117 5.27 -5.49 17.83
CA GLU A 117 3.80 -5.47 17.94
C GLU A 117 3.18 -6.80 17.50
N TRP A 118 3.72 -7.43 16.44
CA TRP A 118 3.32 -8.77 16.04
C TRP A 118 3.56 -9.79 17.14
N ARG A 119 4.76 -9.79 17.76
CA ARG A 119 5.08 -10.69 18.88
C ARG A 119 4.15 -10.50 20.08
N ARG A 120 3.80 -9.24 20.41
CA ARG A 120 2.81 -8.96 21.46
C ARG A 120 1.45 -9.56 21.11
N ALA A 121 0.97 -9.31 19.89
CA ALA A 121 -0.30 -9.83 19.42
C ALA A 121 -0.34 -11.37 19.38
N SER A 122 0.75 -12.02 18.98
CA SER A 122 0.87 -13.49 19.00
C SER A 122 0.85 -14.05 20.42
N ALA A 123 1.54 -13.41 21.37
CA ALA A 123 1.54 -13.84 22.77
C ALA A 123 0.12 -13.78 23.39
N TYR A 124 -0.66 -12.74 23.10
CA TYR A 124 -2.05 -12.65 23.58
C TYR A 124 -2.94 -13.78 23.02
N ARG A 125 -2.67 -14.26 21.80
CA ARG A 125 -3.47 -15.34 21.20
C ARG A 125 -3.21 -16.70 21.86
N GLU A 126 -1.98 -16.95 22.30
CA GLU A 126 -1.59 -18.19 23.00
C GLU A 126 -2.09 -18.24 24.46
N GLU A 127 -2.41 -17.09 25.07
CA GLU A 127 -2.96 -17.02 26.44
C GLU A 127 -4.49 -17.23 26.49
N GLU A 128 -5.20 -17.08 25.37
CA GLU A 128 -6.65 -17.30 25.27
C GLU A 128 -7.05 -18.72 24.81
N GLU A 129 -6.09 -19.54 24.36
CA GLU A 129 -6.26 -20.96 24.01
C GLU A 129 -5.91 -21.91 25.18
#